data_AF-A0A453NTT3-F1
#
_entry.id   AF-A0A453NTT3-F1
#
_cell.length_a   1.000
_cell.length_b   1.000
_cell.length_c   1.000
_cell.angle_alpha   90.00
_cell.angle_beta   90.00
_cell.angle_gamma   90.00
#
_symmetry.space_group_name_H-M   'P 1'
#
loop_
_entity.id
_entity.type
_entity.pdbx_description
1 polymer ?
#
loop_
_entity_poly.entity_id
_entity_poly.type
_entity_poly.pdbx_seq_one_letter_code
_entity_poly.pdbx_strand_id
1 'polypeptide(L)'
;MASALSEADGIDYTNPEELELLVAALIDLDAMDGKKSVSLIVECSSSPDVNTRKALANALAAAPSMWTLGNAGMGALQRLAQDSNPAVASSAARAIGELRKQWELEEGDSLRFVMNQNLISEETDSDS
;
A
#
# COMPACT_ATOMS: atom_id res chain seq x y z
N MET A 1 17.22 12.63 1.38
CA MET A 1 16.85 13.94 1.94
C MET A 1 15.77 13.80 3.02
N ALA A 2 15.42 12.59 3.50
CA ALA A 2 14.49 12.38 4.64
C ALA A 2 14.84 13.23 5.87
N SER A 3 16.13 13.51 6.09
CA SER A 3 16.62 14.41 7.14
C SER A 3 16.10 15.86 7.01
N ALA A 4 15.83 16.34 5.80
CA ALA A 4 15.30 17.70 5.59
C ALA A 4 13.81 17.81 5.91
N LEU A 5 13.04 16.74 5.67
CA LEU A 5 11.65 16.65 6.14
C LEU A 5 11.62 16.49 7.66
N SER A 6 12.52 15.68 8.22
CA SER A 6 12.68 15.47 9.68
C SER A 6 12.96 16.77 10.43
N GLU A 7 13.80 17.63 9.88
CA GLU A 7 14.08 18.96 10.46
C GLU A 7 12.85 19.88 10.49
N ALA A 8 11.90 19.68 9.57
CA ALA A 8 10.74 20.55 9.41
C ALA A 8 9.56 20.20 10.33
N ASP A 9 9.42 18.94 10.73
CA ASP A 9 8.33 18.45 11.58
C ASP A 9 8.78 17.78 12.88
N GLY A 10 10.08 17.59 13.07
CA GLY A 10 10.69 17.01 14.27
C GLY A 10 10.57 15.50 14.37
N ILE A 11 10.20 14.79 13.30
CA ILE A 11 10.02 13.34 13.28
C ILE A 11 11.27 12.68 12.70
N ASP A 12 11.81 11.64 13.35
CA ASP A 12 12.98 10.92 12.85
C ASP A 12 12.60 9.87 11.79
N TYR A 13 12.59 10.28 10.53
CA TYR A 13 12.35 9.40 9.38
C TYR A 13 13.48 8.41 9.07
N THR A 14 14.60 8.53 9.77
CA THR A 14 15.69 7.55 9.71
C THR A 14 15.50 6.40 10.70
N ASN A 15 14.62 6.55 11.70
CA ASN A 15 14.22 5.45 12.56
C ASN A 15 13.19 4.56 11.85
N PRO A 16 13.51 3.27 11.58
CA PRO A 16 12.62 2.36 10.87
C PRO A 16 11.25 2.18 11.54
N GLU A 17 11.22 2.09 12.87
CA GLU A 17 9.99 1.81 13.62
C GLU A 17 9.06 3.03 13.64
N GLU A 18 9.62 4.23 13.80
CA GLU A 18 8.83 5.48 13.77
C GLU A 18 8.27 5.74 12.36
N LEU A 19 9.06 5.46 11.32
CA LEU A 19 8.61 5.58 9.95
C LEU A 19 7.48 4.59 9.63
N GLU A 20 7.63 3.33 10.06
CA GLU A 20 6.58 2.32 9.88
C GLU A 20 5.27 2.74 10.57
N LEU A 21 5.36 3.21 11.82
CA LEU A 21 4.20 3.68 12.58
C LEU A 21 3.53 4.89 11.92
N LEU A 22 4.31 5.86 11.44
CA LEU A 22 3.75 7.04 10.80
C LEU A 22 3.03 6.70 9.50
N VAL A 23 3.63 5.89 8.64
CA VAL A 23 3.00 5.51 7.37
C VAL A 23 1.75 4.66 7.61
N ALA A 24 1.77 3.77 8.62
CA ALA A 24 0.57 3.06 9.04
C ALA A 24 -0.54 4.02 9.53
N ALA A 25 -0.20 5.03 10.33
CA ALA A 25 -1.17 6.03 10.77
C ALA A 25 -1.73 6.86 9.59
N LEU A 26 -0.91 7.16 8.58
CA LEU A 26 -1.37 7.85 7.37
C LEU A 26 -2.35 6.98 6.55
N ILE A 27 -2.12 5.67 6.49
CA ILE A 27 -3.02 4.70 5.88
C ILE A 27 -4.36 4.66 6.65
N ASP A 28 -4.32 4.54 7.98
CA ASP A 28 -5.51 4.44 8.82
C ASP A 28 -6.38 5.72 8.77
N LEU A 29 -5.74 6.88 8.61
CA LEU A 29 -6.41 8.18 8.48
C LEU A 29 -6.83 8.50 7.04
N ASP A 30 -6.60 7.60 6.07
CA ASP A 30 -6.84 7.82 4.64
C ASP A 30 -6.16 9.11 4.12
N ALA A 31 -4.98 9.42 4.67
CA ALA A 31 -4.24 10.66 4.41
C ALA A 31 -3.07 10.43 3.44
N MET A 32 -3.00 9.27 2.79
CA MET A 32 -1.91 8.85 1.90
C MET A 32 -1.72 9.81 0.71
N ASP A 33 -2.79 10.46 0.24
CA ASP A 33 -2.78 11.34 -0.93
C ASP A 33 -2.34 12.78 -0.60
N GLY A 34 -2.11 13.08 0.68
CA GLY A 34 -1.67 14.38 1.13
C GLY A 34 -0.35 14.81 0.48
N LYS A 35 -0.18 16.10 0.20
CA LYS A 35 1.08 16.61 -0.38
C LYS A 35 2.31 16.19 0.43
N LYS A 36 2.20 16.23 1.76
CA LYS A 36 3.28 15.85 2.69
C LYS A 36 3.54 14.34 2.70
N SER A 37 2.51 13.51 2.75
CA SER A 37 2.65 12.05 2.71
C SER A 37 3.26 11.59 1.39
N VAL A 38 2.81 12.14 0.26
CA VAL A 38 3.40 11.84 -1.06
C VAL A 38 4.88 12.22 -1.10
N SER A 39 5.25 13.42 -0.61
CA SER A 39 6.67 13.82 -0.53
C SER A 39 7.48 12.89 0.37
N LEU A 40 6.97 12.52 1.53
CA LEU A 40 7.60 11.60 2.47
C LEU A 40 7.81 10.22 1.85
N ILE A 41 6.79 9.65 1.21
CA ILE A 41 6.84 8.35 0.54
C ILE A 41 7.89 8.35 -0.57
N VAL A 42 7.87 9.38 -1.43
CA VAL A 42 8.83 9.51 -2.52
C VAL A 42 10.26 9.61 -1.98
N GLU A 43 10.46 10.43 -0.96
CA GLU A 43 11.77 10.65 -0.37
C GLU A 43 12.33 9.43 0.36
N CYS A 44 11.50 8.76 1.16
CA CYS A 44 11.89 7.54 1.87
C CYS A 44 12.16 6.40 0.88
N SER A 45 11.42 6.32 -0.23
CA SER A 45 11.66 5.33 -1.29
C SER A 45 13.00 5.52 -2.01
N SER A 46 13.54 6.74 -1.99
CA SER A 46 14.82 7.11 -2.60
C SER A 46 15.90 7.39 -1.56
N SER A 47 15.67 7.04 -0.28
CA SER A 47 16.66 7.20 0.77
C SER A 47 17.90 6.35 0.47
N PRO A 48 19.13 6.84 0.70
CA PRO A 48 20.32 6.01 0.59
C PRO A 48 20.33 4.89 1.64
N ASP A 49 19.65 5.06 2.77
CA ASP A 49 19.59 4.05 3.82
C ASP A 49 18.65 2.90 3.46
N VAL A 50 19.17 1.68 3.58
CA VAL A 50 18.44 0.45 3.30
C VAL A 50 17.33 0.23 4.32
N ASN A 51 17.57 0.58 5.60
CA ASN A 51 16.57 0.36 6.64
C ASN A 51 15.36 1.26 6.45
N THR A 52 15.55 2.55 6.12
CA THR A 52 14.46 3.45 5.70
C THR A 52 13.64 2.88 4.54
N ARG A 53 14.29 2.40 3.47
CA ARG A 53 13.58 1.85 2.30
C ARG A 53 12.80 0.58 2.63
N LYS A 54 13.38 -0.29 3.46
CA LYS A 54 12.74 -1.52 3.94
C LYS A 54 11.54 -1.21 4.83
N ALA A 55 11.70 -0.28 5.77
CA ALA A 55 10.62 0.17 6.64
C ALA A 55 9.45 0.72 5.83
N LEU A 56 9.72 1.58 4.85
CA LEU A 56 8.67 2.07 3.95
C LEU A 56 7.95 0.91 3.23
N ALA A 57 8.67 -0.08 2.71
CA ALA A 57 8.05 -1.24 2.06
C ALA A 57 7.14 -2.03 3.02
N ASN A 58 7.59 -2.27 4.25
CA ASN A 58 6.82 -2.97 5.28
C ASN A 58 5.56 -2.18 5.67
N ALA A 59 5.68 -0.87 5.84
CA ALA A 59 4.57 -0.01 6.22
C ALA A 59 3.50 0.06 5.13
N LEU A 60 3.92 0.20 3.87
CA LEU A 60 3.01 0.17 2.72
C LEU A 60 2.31 -1.19 2.56
N ALA A 61 2.92 -2.27 3.05
CA ALA A 61 2.29 -3.59 3.07
C ALA A 61 1.13 -3.71 4.08
N ALA A 62 1.05 -2.81 5.05
CA ALA A 62 -0.05 -2.78 6.02
C ALA A 62 -1.33 -2.16 5.44
N ALA A 63 -1.29 -1.61 4.22
CA ALA A 63 -2.47 -1.04 3.60
C ALA A 63 -3.54 -2.11 3.33
N PRO A 64 -4.82 -1.80 3.59
CA PRO A 64 -5.90 -2.75 3.41
C PRO A 64 -6.28 -2.97 1.94
N SER A 65 -5.85 -2.11 1.01
CA SER A 65 -6.09 -2.24 -0.43
C SER A 65 -5.15 -1.33 -1.21
N MET A 66 -4.94 -1.55 -2.52
CA MET A 66 -4.16 -0.56 -3.30
C MET A 66 -4.93 0.73 -3.55
N TRP A 67 -6.25 0.75 -3.34
CA TRP A 67 -7.01 2.00 -3.36
C TRP A 67 -6.53 2.93 -2.24
N THR A 68 -6.46 2.42 -1.01
CA THR A 68 -5.96 3.16 0.17
C THR A 68 -4.50 3.60 0.01
N LEU A 69 -3.70 2.78 -0.69
CA LEU A 69 -2.30 3.09 -0.95
C LEU A 69 -2.11 4.27 -1.92
N GLY A 70 -3.09 4.48 -2.80
CA GLY A 70 -3.07 5.51 -3.84
C GLY A 70 -1.92 5.34 -4.84
N ASN A 71 -1.84 6.30 -5.78
CA ASN A 71 -0.81 6.29 -6.83
C ASN A 71 0.61 6.41 -6.28
N ALA A 72 0.78 7.22 -5.21
CA ALA A 72 2.10 7.48 -4.64
C ALA A 72 2.65 6.26 -3.91
N GLY A 73 1.84 5.64 -3.03
CA GLY A 73 2.26 4.44 -2.32
C GLY A 73 2.46 3.26 -3.27
N MET A 74 1.60 3.10 -4.28
CA MET A 74 1.76 2.02 -5.26
C MET A 74 3.00 2.23 -6.14
N GLY A 75 3.24 3.45 -6.60
CA GLY A 75 4.45 3.81 -7.35
C GLY A 75 5.73 3.61 -6.52
N ALA A 76 5.69 3.90 -5.23
CA ALA A 76 6.80 3.64 -4.31
C ALA A 76 7.06 2.15 -4.12
N LEU A 77 6.03 1.33 -3.91
CA LEU A 77 6.17 -0.14 -3.84
C LEU A 77 6.76 -0.70 -5.14
N GLN A 78 6.28 -0.27 -6.30
CA GLN A 78 6.81 -0.72 -7.60
C GLN A 78 8.28 -0.35 -7.80
N ARG A 79 8.69 0.84 -7.33
CA ARG A 79 10.09 1.25 -7.33
C ARG A 79 10.93 0.41 -6.37
N LEU A 80 10.46 0.21 -5.14
CA LEU A 80 11.14 -0.59 -4.12
C LEU A 80 11.25 -2.07 -4.52
N ALA A 81 10.31 -2.59 -5.29
CA ALA A 81 10.39 -3.95 -5.84
C ALA A 81 11.54 -4.12 -6.86
N GLN A 82 12.07 -3.02 -7.41
CA GLN A 82 13.23 -2.98 -8.30
C GLN A 82 14.51 -2.53 -7.57
N ASP A 83 14.50 -2.48 -6.24
CA ASP A 83 15.65 -2.04 -5.44
C ASP A 83 16.87 -2.94 -5.66
N SER A 84 18.06 -2.34 -5.59
CA SER A 84 19.32 -3.08 -5.69
C SER A 84 19.57 -3.99 -4.48
N ASN A 85 18.95 -3.68 -3.34
CA ASN A 85 18.98 -4.53 -2.16
C ASN A 85 17.88 -5.61 -2.25
N PRO A 86 18.24 -6.90 -2.25
CA PRO A 86 17.28 -7.98 -2.41
C PRO A 86 16.28 -8.09 -1.25
N ALA A 87 16.64 -7.64 -0.05
CA ALA A 87 15.71 -7.67 1.09
C ALA A 87 14.60 -6.63 0.94
N VAL A 88 14.91 -5.44 0.44
CA VAL A 88 13.94 -4.39 0.13
C VAL A 88 13.04 -4.84 -1.01
N ALA A 89 13.63 -5.31 -2.12
CA ALA A 89 12.91 -5.79 -3.28
C ALA A 89 11.94 -6.93 -2.94
N SER A 90 12.39 -7.91 -2.15
CA SER A 90 11.54 -9.03 -1.73
C SER A 90 10.39 -8.59 -0.82
N SER A 91 10.62 -7.61 0.06
CA SER A 91 9.55 -7.11 0.94
C SER A 91 8.47 -6.38 0.13
N ALA A 92 8.90 -5.47 -0.77
CA ALA A 92 7.98 -4.74 -1.63
C ALA A 92 7.23 -5.66 -2.61
N ALA A 93 7.91 -6.63 -3.21
CA ALA A 93 7.27 -7.60 -4.11
C ALA A 93 6.22 -8.47 -3.38
N ARG A 94 6.48 -8.84 -2.12
CA ARG A 94 5.49 -9.53 -1.27
C ARG A 94 4.28 -8.65 -0.99
N ALA A 95 4.49 -7.38 -0.64
CA ALA A 95 3.41 -6.43 -0.42
C ALA A 95 2.51 -6.29 -1.67
N ILE A 96 3.12 -6.11 -2.84
CA ILE A 96 2.40 -6.06 -4.13
C ILE A 96 1.61 -7.36 -4.36
N GLY A 97 2.23 -8.52 -4.13
CA GLY A 97 1.59 -9.82 -4.32
C GLY A 97 0.35 -10.00 -3.42
N GLU A 98 0.45 -9.62 -2.15
CA GLU A 98 -0.66 -9.72 -1.21
C GLU A 98 -1.80 -8.76 -1.57
N LEU A 99 -1.48 -7.50 -1.88
CA LEU A 99 -2.47 -6.52 -2.33
C LEU A 99 -3.18 -6.97 -3.61
N ARG A 100 -2.47 -7.59 -4.56
CA ARG A 100 -3.06 -8.13 -5.79
C ARG A 100 -3.99 -9.30 -5.50
N LYS A 101 -3.58 -10.19 -4.61
CA LYS A 101 -4.39 -11.32 -4.19
C LYS A 101 -5.68 -10.87 -3.51
N GLN A 102 -5.61 -9.83 -2.67
CA GLN A 102 -6.80 -9.26 -2.02
C GLN A 102 -7.79 -8.72 -3.06
N TRP A 103 -7.31 -8.01 -4.08
CA TRP A 103 -8.17 -7.60 -5.20
C TRP A 103 -8.76 -8.76 -6.01
N GLU A 104 -7.97 -9.77 -6.33
CA GLU A 104 -8.45 -10.94 -7.07
C GLU A 104 -9.54 -11.70 -6.29
N LEU A 105 -9.44 -11.73 -4.95
CA LEU A 105 -10.47 -12.31 -4.08
C LEU A 105 -11.71 -11.43 -3.98
N GLU A 106 -11.55 -10.11 -3.84
CA GLU A 106 -12.66 -9.17 -3.70
C GLU A 106 -13.47 -9.01 -5.00
N GLU A 107 -12.80 -8.95 -6.16
CA GLU A 107 -13.46 -8.99 -7.47
C GLU A 107 -14.09 -10.35 -7.75
N GLY A 108 -13.41 -11.44 -7.38
CA GLY A 108 -13.90 -12.81 -7.52
C GLY A 108 -15.18 -13.08 -6.73
N ASP A 109 -15.24 -12.60 -5.48
CA ASP A 109 -16.45 -12.70 -4.63
C ASP A 109 -17.57 -11.78 -5.11
N SER A 110 -17.25 -10.56 -5.53
CA SER A 110 -18.23 -9.61 -6.06
C SER A 110 -18.93 -10.15 -7.31
N LEU A 111 -18.18 -10.76 -8.24
CA LEU A 111 -18.75 -11.39 -9.44
C LEU A 111 -19.59 -12.63 -9.12
N ARG A 112 -19.15 -13.47 -8.19
CA ARG A 112 -19.91 -14.64 -7.73
C ARG A 112 -21.22 -14.27 -7.05
N PHE A 113 -21.24 -13.19 -6.28
CA PHE A 113 -22.44 -12.71 -5.62
C PHE A 113 -23.47 -12.18 -6.62
N VAL A 114 -23.05 -11.39 -7.61
CA VAL A 114 -23.93 -10.88 -8.68
C VAL A 114 -24.50 -12.03 -9.53
N MET A 115 -23.67 -13.02 -9.90
CA MET A 115 -24.14 -14.20 -10.63
C MET A 115 -25.16 -15.02 -9.83
N ASN A 116 -24.94 -15.23 -8.52
CA ASN A 116 -25.90 -15.93 -7.67
C ASN A 116 -27.24 -15.17 -7.58
N GLN A 117 -27.24 -13.84 -7.45
CA GLN A 117 -28.50 -13.08 -7.43
C GLN A 117 -29.28 -13.18 -8.74
N ASN A 118 -28.59 -13.14 -9.89
CA ASN A 118 -29.26 -13.30 -11.19
C ASN A 118 -29.84 -14.70 -11.36
N LEU A 119 -29.10 -15.75 -10.95
CA LEU A 119 -29.58 -17.13 -11.05
C LEU A 119 -30.83 -17.37 -10.18
N ILE A 120 -30.84 -16.82 -8.96
CA ILE A 120 -31.99 -16.89 -8.05
C ILE A 120 -33.20 -16.12 -8.61
N SER A 121 -32.96 -15.02 -9.32
CA SER A 121 -34.03 -14.23 -9.94
C SER A 121 -34.65 -14.93 -11.16
N GLU A 122 -33.85 -15.62 -11.98
CA GLU A 122 -34.32 -16.38 -13.15
C GLU A 122 -35.13 -17.64 -12.77
N GLU A 123 -34.85 -18.28 -11.62
CA GLU A 123 -35.66 -19.41 -11.13
C GLU A 123 -37.04 -18.97 -10.58
N THR A 124 -37.20 -17.70 -10.19
CA THR A 124 -38.48 -17.17 -9.65
C THR A 124 -39.45 -16.63 -10.70
N ASP A 125 -39.01 -16.40 -11.93
CA ASP A 125 -39.84 -15.87 -13.03
C ASP A 125 -40.42 -16.97 -13.95
N SER A 126 -40.19 -18.26 -13.65
CA SER A 126 -40.71 -19.39 -14.45
C SER A 126 -42.03 -19.99 -13.92
N ASP A 127 -42.71 -19.35 -12.97
CA ASP A 127 -43.97 -19.82 -12.37
C ASP A 127 -45.12 -18.79 -12.55
N SER A 128 -45.41 -18.41 -13.80
CA SER A 128 -46.63 -17.65 -14.19
C SER A 128 -47.25 -18.17 -15.48
#